data_AF-A0A6J7L0U4-F1
#
_entry.id   AF-A0A6J7L0U4-F1
#
_cell.length_a   1.000
_cell.length_b   1.000
_cell.length_c   1.000
_cell.angle_alpha   90.00
_cell.angle_beta   90.00
_cell.angle_gamma   90.00
#
_symmetry.space_group_name_H-M   'P 1'
#
loop_
_entity.id
_entity.type
_entity.pdbx_description
1 polymer ?
#
loop_
_entity_poly.entity_id
_entity_poly.type
_entity_poly.pdbx_seq_one_letter_code
_entity_poly.pdbx_strand_id
1 'polypeptide(L)'
;MARLIPERPFIALGLIAGIEGIGLLAYAAFDAIEGIRIGATGPASVSSVPALILQIAILAAFGAGLVLVGTGWMRARRWARAPFLLAQLIALVIGAPLASAAGGVERTAGIVIILLAAIGIVLVFTPAVTRSLAEHFD
;
A
#
# COMPACT_ATOMS: atom_id res chain seq x y z
N MET A 1 -29.60 6.70 -5.85
CA MET A 1 -28.60 5.88 -5.12
C MET A 1 -28.19 6.63 -3.87
N ALA A 2 -28.65 6.18 -2.70
CA ALA A 2 -28.23 6.80 -1.43
C ALA A 2 -26.73 6.53 -1.20
N ARG A 3 -25.93 7.56 -0.96
CA ARG A 3 -24.56 7.41 -0.46
C ARG A 3 -24.67 6.87 0.97
N LEU A 4 -24.52 5.55 1.13
CA LEU A 4 -24.24 4.96 2.43
C LEU A 4 -22.92 5.58 2.90
N ILE A 5 -22.97 6.35 3.99
CA ILE A 5 -21.76 6.88 4.63
C ILE A 5 -20.99 5.65 5.11
N PRO A 6 -19.76 5.40 4.63
CA PRO A 6 -19.02 4.21 5.03
C PRO A 6 -18.78 4.24 6.54
N GLU A 7 -18.91 3.08 7.18
CA GLU A 7 -18.64 2.95 8.60
C GLU A 7 -17.19 3.35 8.92
N ARG A 8 -16.98 3.95 10.10
CA ARG A 8 -15.65 4.39 10.58
C ARG A 8 -14.51 3.38 10.34
N PRO A 9 -14.66 2.06 10.61
CA PRO A 9 -13.61 1.09 10.33
C PRO A 9 -13.28 0.95 8.84
N PHE A 10 -14.26 1.02 7.95
CA PHE A 10 -14.01 0.98 6.49
C PHE A 10 -13.31 2.24 5.99
N ILE A 11 -13.62 3.39 6.57
CA ILE A 11 -12.88 4.63 6.29
C ILE A 11 -11.42 4.46 6.68
N ALA A 12 -11.13 3.95 7.89
CA ALA A 12 -9.75 3.74 8.34
C ALA A 12 -8.97 2.78 7.43
N LEU A 13 -9.53 1.62 7.10
CA LEU A 13 -8.92 0.66 6.18
C LEU A 13 -8.73 1.26 4.77
N GLY A 14 -9.72 2.02 4.30
CA GLY A 14 -9.65 2.74 3.03
C GLY A 14 -8.54 3.78 3.00
N LEU A 15 -8.35 4.52 4.10
CA LEU A 15 -7.29 5.52 4.24
C LEU A 15 -5.91 4.88 4.31
N ILE A 16 -5.73 3.79 5.06
CA ILE A 16 -4.46 3.05 5.12
C ILE A 16 -4.06 2.61 3.71
N ALA A 17 -4.94 1.89 3.02
CA ALA A 17 -4.69 1.43 1.65
C ALA A 17 -4.44 2.58 0.68
N GLY A 18 -5.21 3.67 0.81
CA GLY A 18 -5.07 4.85 -0.04
C GLY A 18 -3.74 5.57 0.16
N ILE A 19 -3.30 5.76 1.41
CA ILE A 19 -2.03 6.42 1.75
C ILE A 19 -0.86 5.58 1.22
N GLU A 20 -0.87 4.27 1.47
CA GLU A 20 0.17 3.37 0.97
C GLU A 20 0.19 3.33 -0.56
N GLY A 21 -0.98 3.22 -1.18
CA GLY A 21 -1.10 3.21 -2.64
C GLY A 21 -0.60 4.51 -3.29
N ILE A 22 -0.96 5.66 -2.74
CA ILE A 22 -0.46 6.96 -3.18
C ILE A 22 1.05 7.07 -2.95
N GLY A 23 1.57 6.58 -1.82
CA GLY A 23 3.00 6.52 -1.54
C GLY A 23 3.77 5.73 -2.60
N LEU A 24 3.28 4.55 -2.99
CA LEU A 24 3.89 3.75 -4.05
C LEU A 24 3.84 4.44 -5.42
N LEU A 25 2.73 5.12 -5.75
CA LEU A 25 2.62 5.89 -6.99
C LEU A 25 3.58 7.08 -7.01
N ALA A 26 3.71 7.79 -5.89
CA ALA A 26 4.67 8.88 -5.75
C ALA A 26 6.10 8.38 -5.89
N TYR A 27 6.41 7.21 -5.31
CA TYR A 27 7.73 6.58 -5.43
C TYR A 27 8.02 6.11 -6.87
N ALA A 28 7.04 5.52 -7.55
CA ALA A 28 7.17 5.16 -8.97
C ALA A 28 7.45 6.39 -9.86
N ALA A 29 6.77 7.50 -9.58
CA ALA A 29 7.01 8.76 -10.30
C ALA A 29 8.40 9.33 -10.00
N PHE A 30 8.85 9.25 -8.75
CA PHE A 30 10.20 9.63 -8.36
C PHE A 30 11.26 8.82 -9.10
N ASP A 31 11.17 7.48 -9.08
CA ASP A 31 12.08 6.58 -9.79
C ASP A 31 12.13 6.87 -11.30
N ALA A 32 10.97 7.17 -11.92
CA ALA A 32 10.92 7.53 -13.32
C ALA A 32 11.67 8.86 -13.61
N ILE A 33 11.47 9.86 -12.76
CA ILE A 33 12.14 11.17 -12.89
C ILE A 33 13.65 11.02 -12.68
N GLU A 34 14.09 10.30 -11.64
CA GLU A 34 15.52 10.05 -11.40
C GLU A 34 16.15 9.22 -12.51
N GLY A 35 15.46 8.18 -12.98
CA GLY A 35 15.90 7.37 -14.11
C GLY A 35 16.17 8.18 -15.37
N ILE A 36 15.33 9.18 -15.65
CA ILE A 36 15.50 10.09 -16.79
C ILE A 36 16.66 11.07 -16.56
N ARG A 37 16.83 11.57 -15.33
CA ARG A 37 17.81 12.64 -15.01
C ARG A 37 19.22 12.14 -14.82
N ILE A 38 19.38 11.00 -14.15
CA ILE A 38 20.65 10.50 -13.62
C ILE A 38 21.00 9.13 -14.23
N GLY A 39 20.00 8.39 -14.72
CA GLY A 39 20.18 7.03 -15.23
C GLY A 39 20.27 5.99 -14.10
N ALA A 40 20.69 4.78 -14.46
CA ALA A 40 20.84 3.68 -13.51
C ALA A 40 22.10 3.88 -12.63
N THR A 41 21.91 4.08 -11.32
CA THR A 41 22.98 4.46 -10.37
C THR A 41 23.44 3.33 -9.44
N GLY A 42 22.84 2.14 -9.54
CA GLY A 42 23.16 0.99 -8.67
C GLY A 42 24.31 0.12 -9.21
N PRO A 43 24.69 -0.94 -8.47
CA PRO A 43 25.68 -1.90 -8.92
C PRO A 43 25.27 -2.53 -10.27
N ALA A 44 26.22 -2.63 -11.20
CA ALA A 44 25.94 -3.13 -12.57
C ALA A 44 25.36 -4.56 -12.62
N SER A 45 25.51 -5.34 -11.54
CA SER A 45 24.92 -6.68 -11.41
C SER A 45 23.40 -6.69 -11.24
N VAL A 46 22.79 -5.58 -10.81
CA VAL A 46 21.33 -5.47 -10.55
C VAL A 46 20.71 -4.20 -11.12
N SER A 47 21.52 -3.21 -11.49
CA SER A 47 21.07 -1.93 -12.03
C SER A 47 21.15 -1.95 -13.55
N SER A 48 19.98 -1.98 -14.20
CA SER A 48 19.83 -1.92 -15.64
C SER A 48 18.55 -1.20 -16.00
N VAL A 49 18.47 -0.62 -17.20
CA VAL A 49 17.26 0.07 -17.68
C VAL A 49 16.03 -0.86 -17.64
N PRO A 50 16.09 -2.14 -18.08
CA PRO A 50 14.96 -3.04 -17.96
C PRO A 50 14.53 -3.29 -16.50
N ALA A 51 15.47 -3.41 -15.57
CA ALA A 51 15.15 -3.59 -14.15
C ALA A 51 14.45 -2.36 -13.56
N LEU A 52 14.92 -1.16 -13.91
CA LEU A 52 14.28 0.10 -13.48
C LEU A 52 12.86 0.23 -14.04
N ILE A 53 12.65 -0.07 -15.33
CA ILE A 53 11.32 -0.06 -15.95
C ILE A 53 10.39 -1.04 -15.23
N LEU A 54 10.87 -2.24 -14.94
CA LEU A 54 10.08 -3.25 -14.24
C LEU A 54 9.74 -2.81 -12.81
N GLN A 55 10.69 -2.22 -12.07
CA GLN A 55 10.44 -1.67 -10.74
C GLN A 55 9.35 -0.59 -10.77
N ILE A 56 9.46 0.38 -11.68
CA ILE A 56 8.45 1.44 -11.85
C ILE A 56 7.07 0.83 -12.17
N ALA A 57 7.01 -0.14 -13.08
CA ALA A 57 5.77 -0.80 -13.46
C ALA A 57 5.13 -1.57 -12.29
N ILE A 58 5.94 -2.29 -11.50
CA ILE A 58 5.48 -3.01 -10.32
C ILE A 58 4.93 -2.03 -9.29
N LEU A 59 5.70 -1.00 -8.93
CA LEU A 59 5.28 0.02 -7.97
C LEU A 59 3.98 0.71 -8.40
N ALA A 60 3.88 1.08 -9.67
CA ALA A 60 2.67 1.70 -10.22
C ALA A 60 1.46 0.75 -10.15
N ALA A 61 1.64 -0.52 -10.51
CA ALA A 61 0.58 -1.52 -10.45
C ALA A 61 0.11 -1.80 -9.02
N PHE A 62 1.04 -1.99 -8.07
CA PHE A 62 0.72 -2.18 -6.66
C PHE A 62 0.07 -0.92 -6.06
N GLY A 63 0.59 0.26 -6.39
CA GLY A 63 0.05 1.54 -5.92
C GLY A 63 -1.39 1.76 -6.40
N ALA A 64 -1.64 1.58 -7.70
CA ALA A 64 -2.98 1.66 -8.27
C ALA A 64 -3.92 0.59 -7.68
N GLY A 65 -3.42 -0.64 -7.50
CA GLY A 65 -4.16 -1.73 -6.85
C GLY A 65 -4.58 -1.39 -5.42
N LEU A 66 -3.68 -0.81 -4.63
CA LEU A 66 -3.96 -0.37 -3.26
C LEU A 66 -4.96 0.79 -3.21
N VAL A 67 -4.86 1.76 -4.12
CA VAL A 67 -5.88 2.82 -4.25
C VAL A 67 -7.24 2.19 -4.58
N LEU A 68 -7.31 1.23 -5.51
CA LEU A 68 -8.55 0.51 -5.83
C LEU A 68 -9.10 -0.25 -4.61
N VAL A 69 -8.25 -0.94 -3.86
CA VAL A 69 -8.64 -1.58 -2.59
C VAL A 69 -9.18 -0.57 -1.59
N GLY A 70 -8.54 0.60 -1.47
CA GLY A 70 -9.01 1.69 -0.62
C GLY A 70 -10.40 2.19 -1.03
N THR A 71 -10.64 2.37 -2.32
CA THR A 71 -11.99 2.69 -2.83
C THR A 71 -12.98 1.55 -2.61
N GLY A 72 -12.52 0.29 -2.64
CA GLY A 72 -13.30 -0.89 -2.31
C GLY A 72 -13.79 -0.86 -0.87
N TRP A 73 -12.91 -0.55 0.08
CA TRP A 73 -13.28 -0.34 1.49
C TRP A 73 -14.26 0.82 1.67
N MET A 74 -14.01 1.97 1.06
CA MET A 74 -14.94 3.12 1.11
C MET A 74 -16.32 2.83 0.52
N ARG A 75 -16.42 1.81 -0.34
CA ARG A 75 -17.68 1.33 -0.93
C ARG A 75 -18.19 0.04 -0.30
N ALA A 76 -17.66 -0.33 0.88
CA ALA A 76 -18.00 -1.54 1.63
C ALA A 76 -17.98 -2.83 0.78
N ARG A 77 -17.00 -2.99 -0.13
CA ARG A 77 -16.92 -4.16 -1.02
C ARG A 77 -16.15 -5.31 -0.37
N ARG A 78 -16.80 -6.47 -0.20
CA ARG A 78 -16.20 -7.69 0.42
C ARG A 78 -14.91 -8.15 -0.25
N TRP A 79 -14.79 -8.00 -1.57
CA TRP A 79 -13.59 -8.39 -2.31
C TRP A 79 -12.34 -7.63 -1.88
N ALA A 80 -12.46 -6.44 -1.28
CA ALA A 80 -11.31 -5.61 -0.87
C ALA A 80 -10.49 -6.25 0.26
N ARG A 81 -11.09 -7.15 1.05
CA ARG A 81 -10.45 -7.73 2.25
C ARG A 81 -9.21 -8.56 1.94
N ALA A 82 -9.32 -9.51 1.02
CA ALA A 82 -8.22 -10.41 0.67
C ALA A 82 -6.99 -9.67 0.08
N PRO A 83 -7.13 -8.83 -0.97
CA PRO A 83 -5.99 -8.08 -1.50
C PRO A 83 -5.43 -7.06 -0.51
N PHE A 84 -6.26 -6.48 0.37
CA PHE A 84 -5.76 -5.62 1.45
C PHE A 84 -4.83 -6.39 2.40
N LEU A 85 -5.26 -7.55 2.91
CA LEU A 85 -4.42 -8.36 3.81
C LEU A 85 -3.11 -8.78 3.15
N LEU A 86 -3.16 -9.19 1.88
CA LEU A 86 -1.95 -9.51 1.12
C LEU A 86 -0.99 -8.32 1.05
N ALA A 87 -1.51 -7.13 0.73
CA ALA A 87 -0.69 -5.92 0.66
C ALA A 87 -0.05 -5.58 2.01
N GLN A 88 -0.79 -5.72 3.12
CA GLN A 88 -0.24 -5.45 4.46
C GLN A 88 0.86 -6.44 4.86
N LEU A 89 0.73 -7.72 4.50
CA LEU A 89 1.79 -8.71 4.75
C LEU A 89 3.06 -8.39 3.94
N ILE A 90 2.90 -7.98 2.68
CA ILE A 90 4.01 -7.54 1.84
C ILE A 90 4.65 -6.28 2.43
N ALA A 91 3.84 -5.31 2.89
CA ALA A 91 4.31 -4.08 3.51
C ALA A 91 5.14 -4.34 4.78
N LEU A 92 4.76 -5.32 5.61
CA LEU A 92 5.57 -5.74 6.76
C LEU A 92 6.93 -6.30 6.34
N VAL A 93 6.97 -7.14 5.30
CA VAL A 93 8.21 -7.75 4.78
C VAL A 93 9.15 -6.68 4.20
N ILE A 94 8.60 -5.72 3.46
CA ILE A 94 9.38 -4.64 2.83
C ILE A 94 9.77 -3.56 3.84
N GLY A 95 8.91 -3.29 4.83
CA GLY A 95 9.14 -2.26 5.84
C GLY A 95 10.31 -2.56 6.77
N ALA A 96 10.56 -3.83 7.08
CA ALA A 96 11.65 -4.25 7.97
C ALA A 96 13.06 -3.82 7.53
N PRO A 97 13.51 -4.07 6.28
CA PRO A 97 14.81 -3.59 5.81
C PRO A 97 14.87 -2.06 5.74
N LEU A 98 13.78 -1.38 5.37
CA LEU A 98 13.71 0.09 5.38
C LEU A 98 13.87 0.65 6.79
N ALA A 99 13.16 0.09 7.78
CA ALA A 99 13.27 0.48 9.19
C ALA A 99 14.66 0.20 9.78
N SER A 100 15.44 -0.69 9.16
CA SER A 100 16.82 -1.00 9.54
C SER A 100 17.86 -0.15 8.80
N ALA A 101 17.43 0.71 7.86
CA ALA A 101 18.33 1.55 7.09
C ALA A 101 19.11 2.52 8.00
N ALA A 102 20.33 2.86 7.59
CA ALA A 102 21.16 3.84 8.28
C ALA A 102 20.65 5.28 8.10
N GLY A 103 20.01 5.58 6.96
CA GLY A 103 19.43 6.87 6.64
C GLY A 103 18.16 7.17 7.44
N GLY A 104 17.98 8.44 7.82
CA GLY A 104 16.87 8.87 8.68
C GLY A 104 15.51 8.84 7.99
N VAL A 105 15.47 9.13 6.68
CA VAL A 105 14.23 9.18 5.90
C VAL A 105 13.70 7.77 5.64
N GLU A 106 14.56 6.88 5.16
CA GLU A 106 14.25 5.49 4.84
C GLU A 106 13.81 4.73 6.09
N ARG A 107 14.53 4.94 7.21
CA ARG A 107 14.17 4.38 8.51
C ARG A 107 12.79 4.82 8.96
N THR A 108 12.52 6.12 8.88
CA THR A 108 11.22 6.68 9.29
C THR A 108 10.09 6.15 8.42
N ALA A 109 10.29 6.11 7.10
CA ALA A 109 9.32 5.53 6.17
C ALA A 109 9.06 4.06 6.46
N GLY A 110 10.09 3.25 6.70
CA GLY A 110 9.97 1.84 7.06
C GLY A 110 9.16 1.62 8.33
N ILE A 111 9.44 2.40 9.39
CA ILE A 111 8.68 2.34 10.65
C ILE A 111 7.20 2.69 10.42
N VAL A 112 6.92 3.77 9.67
CA VAL A 112 5.55 4.19 9.37
C VAL A 112 4.80 3.10 8.60
N ILE A 113 5.42 2.51 7.57
CA ILE A 113 4.82 1.42 6.78
C ILE A 113 4.51 0.21 7.69
N ILE A 114 5.44 -0.19 8.56
CA ILE A 114 5.22 -1.31 9.49
C ILE A 114 4.02 -1.02 10.41
N LEU A 115 3.92 0.19 10.96
CA LEU A 115 2.84 0.57 11.85
C LEU A 115 1.49 0.58 11.12
N LEU A 116 1.42 1.18 9.93
CA LEU A 116 0.20 1.18 9.11
C LEU A 116 -0.24 -0.24 8.77
N ALA A 117 0.70 -1.12 8.42
CA ALA A 117 0.39 -2.49 8.09
C ALA A 117 -0.08 -3.32 9.28
N ALA A 118 0.57 -3.19 10.43
CA ALA A 118 0.15 -3.84 11.67
C ALA A 118 -1.27 -3.38 12.08
N ILE A 119 -1.51 -2.06 12.05
CA ILE A 119 -2.83 -1.48 12.36
C ILE A 119 -3.88 -1.99 11.37
N GLY A 120 -3.58 -1.98 10.07
CA GLY A 120 -4.47 -2.45 9.02
C GLY A 120 -4.88 -3.90 9.22
N ILE A 121 -3.91 -4.80 9.50
CA ILE A 121 -4.17 -6.21 9.77
C ILE A 121 -5.09 -6.35 10.98
N VAL A 122 -4.77 -5.72 12.11
CA VAL A 122 -5.59 -5.81 13.33
C VAL A 122 -7.01 -5.31 13.06
N LEU A 123 -7.16 -4.17 12.39
CA LEU A 123 -8.47 -3.59 12.07
C LEU A 123 -9.35 -4.54 11.24
N VAL A 124 -8.78 -5.22 10.25
CA VAL A 124 -9.53 -6.18 9.40
C VAL A 124 -10.16 -7.31 10.20
N PHE A 125 -9.51 -7.75 11.29
CA PHE A 125 -10.00 -8.84 12.14
C PHE A 125 -10.88 -8.37 13.29
N THR A 126 -11.16 -7.08 13.41
CA THR A 126 -12.06 -6.60 14.46
C THR A 126 -13.50 -7.11 14.25
N PRO A 127 -14.26 -7.35 15.34
CA PRO A 127 -15.66 -7.74 15.25
C PRO A 127 -16.54 -6.70 14.53
N ALA A 128 -16.15 -5.43 14.54
CA ALA A 128 -16.87 -4.37 13.83
C ALA A 128 -16.81 -4.57 12.31
N VAL A 129 -15.62 -4.79 11.75
CA VAL A 129 -15.43 -5.06 10.31
C VAL A 129 -16.10 -6.36 9.90
N THR A 130 -15.95 -7.41 10.71
CA THR A 130 -16.50 -8.73 10.39
C THR A 130 -18.03 -8.73 10.38
N ARG A 131 -18.68 -8.06 11.36
CA ARG A 131 -20.14 -7.93 11.40
C ARG A 131 -20.68 -7.08 10.26
N SER A 132 -20.07 -5.92 10.00
CA SER A 132 -20.51 -5.05 8.90
C SER A 132 -20.39 -5.73 7.53
N LEU A 133 -19.37 -6.56 7.32
CA LEU A 133 -19.24 -7.37 6.10
C LEU A 133 -20.25 -8.54 6.01
N ALA A 134 -20.83 -9.01 7.12
CA ALA A 134 -21.91 -9.99 7.08
C ALA A 134 -23.24 -9.29 6.74
N GLU A 135 -23.55 -8.19 7.43
CA GLU A 135 -24.79 -7.42 7.26
C GLU A 135 -25.00 -6.87 5.84
N HIS A 136 -23.93 -6.54 5.11
CA HIS A 136 -24.02 -5.97 3.76
C HIS A 136 -24.07 -7.03 2.63
N PHE A 137 -23.84 -8.31 2.94
CA PHE A 137 -23.65 -9.37 1.93
C PHE A 137 -24.46 -10.65 2.18
N ASP A 138 -25.26 -10.69 3.23
CA ASP A 138 -26.32 -11.68 3.48
C ASP A 138 -27.68 -11.11 3.03
#